data_AF-U2ATE0-F1
#
_entry.id   AF-U2ATE0-F1
#
_cell.length_a   1.000
_cell.length_b   1.000
_cell.length_c   1.000
_cell.angle_alpha   90.00
_cell.angle_beta   90.00
_cell.angle_gamma   90.00
#
_symmetry.space_group_name_H-M   'P 1'
#
loop_
_entity.id
_entity.type
_entity.pdbx_description
1 polymer ?
#
loop_
_entity_poly.entity_id
_entity_poly.type
_entity_poly.pdbx_seq_one_letter_code
_entity_poly.pdbx_strand_id
1 'polypeptide(L)'
;GHLGSELQRKATAVLSIEREKNSPISAVKPMKIRNGSLSDTPQILFRWNNELGMHSYVGNQKNEDQKPNKASTLASLVSPLFKERTLWTVQELNIEIQKRTDVKERTAKGYIRTLKEMGILVPQEGNDQLLGMGSVLKELLEDNKNSQG
;
A
#
# COMPACT_ATOMS: atom_id res chain seq x y z
N GLY A 1 37.88 19.69 22.73
CA GLY A 1 37.25 18.65 21.90
C GLY A 1 35.77 18.65 22.21
N HIS A 2 34.95 18.88 21.19
CA HIS A 2 33.52 19.19 21.29
C HIS A 2 32.68 17.95 21.68
N LEU A 3 31.62 18.15 22.47
CA LEU A 3 30.64 17.13 22.90
C LEU A 3 30.03 16.28 21.74
N GLY A 4 30.29 16.63 20.48
CA GLY A 4 29.91 15.85 19.31
C GLY A 4 30.60 14.47 19.19
N SER A 5 31.74 14.24 19.86
CA SER A 5 32.48 12.97 19.72
C SER A 5 31.96 11.83 20.60
N GLU A 6 31.27 12.11 21.71
CA GLU A 6 30.78 11.05 22.62
C GLU A 6 29.38 10.52 22.26
N LEU A 7 28.55 11.33 21.59
CA LEU A 7 27.15 10.99 21.34
C LEU A 7 26.95 9.97 20.19
N GLN A 8 27.87 9.91 19.22
CA GLN A 8 27.73 9.03 18.05
C GLN A 8 28.03 7.55 18.31
N ARG A 9 28.54 7.17 19.48
CA ARG A 9 28.91 5.77 19.79
C ARG A 9 27.98 5.05 20.78
N LYS A 10 26.98 5.72 21.38
CA LYS A 10 26.14 5.11 22.43
C LYS A 10 24.67 4.85 22.04
N ALA A 11 24.14 5.43 20.96
CA ALA A 11 22.79 5.10 20.50
C ALA A 11 22.81 4.01 19.41
N THR A 12 22.35 2.81 19.75
CA THR A 12 22.44 1.60 18.90
C THR A 12 21.22 1.40 17.98
N ALA A 13 20.15 2.18 18.15
CA ALA A 13 18.99 2.26 17.26
C ALA A 13 18.37 3.67 17.35
N VAL A 14 17.78 4.16 16.26
CA VAL A 14 17.05 5.44 16.25
C VAL A 14 15.57 5.13 16.06
N LEU A 15 14.73 5.69 16.92
CA LEU A 15 13.27 5.56 16.85
C LEU A 15 12.65 6.93 16.55
N SER A 16 11.57 6.93 15.76
CA SER A 16 10.68 8.06 15.52
C SER A 16 9.37 7.81 16.26
N ILE A 17 8.82 8.84 16.89
CA ILE A 17 7.48 8.82 17.47
C ILE A 17 6.63 9.80 16.68
N GLU A 18 5.60 9.28 16.01
CA GLU A 18 4.72 10.07 15.14
C GLU A 18 3.28 9.87 15.58
N ARG A 19 2.50 10.95 15.57
CA ARG A 19 1.05 10.81 15.74
C ARG A 19 0.46 10.26 14.44
N GLU A 20 -0.37 9.23 14.55
CA GLU A 20 -1.13 8.74 13.40
C GLU A 20 -2.18 9.80 12.99
N LYS A 21 -2.32 10.03 11.67
CA LYS A 21 -3.25 11.05 11.14
C LYS A 21 -4.65 10.79 11.66
N ASN A 22 -5.27 11.80 12.26
CA ASN A 22 -6.64 11.77 12.79
C ASN A 22 -6.92 10.74 13.89
N SER A 23 -5.88 10.23 14.56
CA SER A 23 -6.00 9.22 15.60
C SER A 23 -5.32 9.70 16.91
N PRO A 24 -5.82 9.30 18.09
CA PRO A 24 -5.13 9.51 19.37
C PRO A 24 -3.95 8.54 19.58
N ILE A 25 -3.59 7.78 18.54
CA ILE A 25 -2.51 6.79 18.56
C ILE A 25 -1.19 7.45 18.16
N SER A 26 -0.15 7.16 18.95
CA SER A 26 1.24 7.45 18.65
C SER A 26 1.93 6.17 18.17
N ALA A 27 2.55 6.29 17.00
CA ALA A 27 3.32 5.29 16.32
C ALA A 27 4.80 5.40 16.68
N VAL A 28 5.42 4.34 17.20
CA VAL A 28 6.86 4.24 17.38
C VAL A 28 7.44 3.39 16.27
N LYS A 29 8.27 4.01 15.43
CA LYS A 29 8.89 3.39 14.25
C LYS A 29 10.41 3.40 14.38
N PRO A 30 11.12 2.34 13.99
CA PRO A 30 12.57 2.40 13.85
C PRO A 30 12.97 3.18 12.60
N MET A 31 13.89 4.11 12.74
CA MET A 31 14.53 4.85 11.64
C MET A 31 15.88 4.23 11.26
N LYS A 32 16.55 3.62 12.25
CA LYS A 32 17.84 2.97 12.04
C LYS A 32 17.95 1.77 12.97
N ILE A 33 18.25 0.61 12.38
CA ILE A 33 18.46 -0.65 13.09
C ILE A 33 19.85 -1.19 12.78
N ARG A 34 20.42 -1.95 13.72
CA ARG A 34 21.76 -2.54 13.60
C ARG A 34 21.75 -3.82 12.78
N ASN A 35 20.76 -4.68 13.03
CA ASN A 35 20.59 -5.99 12.41
C ASN A 35 19.13 -6.15 11.99
N GLY A 36 18.88 -6.71 10.80
CA GLY A 36 17.55 -6.89 10.23
C GLY A 36 17.19 -5.82 9.18
N SER A 37 16.01 -5.95 8.59
CA SER A 37 15.46 -4.98 7.64
C SER A 37 14.44 -4.07 8.31
N LEU A 38 14.50 -2.76 8.00
CA LEU A 38 13.50 -1.80 8.46
C LEU A 38 12.09 -2.19 7.98
N SER A 39 11.98 -2.87 6.83
CA SER A 39 10.71 -3.38 6.30
C SER A 39 10.06 -4.42 7.21
N ASP A 40 10.87 -5.18 7.94
CA ASP A 40 10.40 -6.35 8.69
C ASP A 40 10.17 -6.00 10.17
N THR A 41 10.49 -4.77 10.56
CA THR A 41 10.32 -4.32 11.95
C THR A 41 8.94 -3.69 12.13
N PRO A 42 8.09 -4.21 13.04
CA PRO A 42 6.76 -3.66 13.25
C PRO A 42 6.82 -2.27 13.90
N GLN A 43 5.79 -1.48 13.62
CA GLN A 43 5.52 -0.24 14.34
C GLN A 43 4.75 -0.56 15.63
N ILE A 44 5.20 0.00 16.75
CA ILE A 44 4.55 -0.18 18.05
C ILE A 44 3.56 0.97 18.23
N LEU A 45 2.33 0.65 18.64
CA LEU A 45 1.25 1.62 18.83
C LEU A 45 1.02 1.89 20.31
N PHE A 46 0.98 3.17 20.67
CA PHE A 46 0.64 3.63 22.02
C PHE A 46 -0.50 4.63 21.98
N ARG A 47 -1.31 4.68 23.04
CA ARG A 47 -2.35 5.68 23.24
C ARG A 47 -2.33 6.18 24.67
N TRP A 48 -2.59 7.48 24.86
CA TRP A 48 -2.81 8.03 26.19
C TRP A 48 -4.03 7.38 26.87
N ASN A 49 -3.81 6.75 28.02
CA ASN A 49 -4.87 6.22 28.87
C ASN A 49 -5.12 7.20 30.01
N ASN A 50 -6.33 7.77 30.06
CA ASN A 50 -6.71 8.74 31.09
C ASN A 50 -6.83 8.15 32.49
N GLU A 51 -7.20 6.87 32.61
CA GLU A 51 -7.35 6.18 33.90
C GLU A 51 -5.98 5.91 34.53
N LEU A 52 -4.99 5.58 33.70
CA LEU A 52 -3.62 5.32 34.14
C LEU A 52 -2.72 6.57 34.13
N GLY A 53 -3.17 7.67 33.53
CA GLY A 53 -2.40 8.91 33.39
C GLY A 53 -1.11 8.76 32.57
N MET A 54 -1.06 7.79 31.64
CA MET A 54 0.15 7.48 30.88
C MET A 54 -0.16 6.87 29.50
N HIS A 55 0.85 6.84 28.63
CA HIS A 55 0.77 6.07 27.39
C HIS A 55 0.72 4.57 27.66
N SER A 56 -0.29 3.91 27.11
CA SER A 56 -0.51 2.47 27.17
C SER A 56 -0.29 1.84 25.80
N TYR A 57 0.27 0.63 25.78
CA TYR A 57 0.47 -0.15 24.58
C TYR A 57 -0.88 -0.60 24.01
N VAL A 58 -1.07 -0.45 22.69
CA VAL A 58 -2.32 -0.75 21.99
C VAL A 58 -2.17 -1.94 21.03
N GLY A 59 -0.96 -2.19 20.54
CA GLY A 59 -0.70 -3.25 19.56
C GLY A 59 0.52 -2.96 18.70
N ASN A 60 0.79 -3.89 17.78
CA ASN A 60 1.82 -3.76 16.76
C ASN A 60 1.17 -3.73 15.38
N GLN A 61 1.66 -2.85 14.51
CA GLN A 61 1.24 -2.77 13.11
C GLN A 61 2.43 -3.16 12.22
N LYS A 62 2.26 -4.11 11.31
CA LYS A 62 3.35 -4.46 10.39
C LYS A 62 3.46 -3.41 9.30
N ASN A 63 4.66 -3.22 8.74
CA ASN A 63 4.81 -2.31 7.60
C ASN A 63 4.04 -2.79 6.36
N GLU A 64 3.76 -4.10 6.27
CA GLU A 64 2.94 -4.67 5.21
C GLU A 64 1.51 -4.12 5.23
N ASP A 65 0.97 -3.84 6.42
CA ASP A 65 -0.36 -3.23 6.61
C ASP A 65 -0.40 -1.74 6.21
N GLN A 66 0.77 -1.07 6.12
CA GLN A 66 0.90 0.34 5.74
C GLN A 66 1.22 0.55 4.26
N LYS A 67 1.80 -0.45 3.58
CA LYS A 67 1.96 -0.36 2.14
C LYS A 67 0.57 -0.54 1.53
N PRO A 68 0.13 0.33 0.60
CA PRO A 68 -1.03 -0.02 -0.20
C PRO A 68 -0.72 -1.39 -0.78
N ASN A 69 -1.57 -2.38 -0.46
CA ASN A 69 -1.42 -3.74 -0.95
C ASN A 69 -1.07 -3.64 -2.44
N LYS A 70 -0.08 -4.40 -2.93
CA LYS A 70 0.29 -4.34 -4.37
C LYS A 70 -0.96 -4.45 -5.27
N ALA A 71 -1.94 -5.24 -4.80
CA ALA A 71 -3.29 -5.30 -5.33
C ALA A 71 -4.04 -3.95 -5.38
N SER A 72 -4.10 -3.19 -4.29
CA SER A 72 -4.70 -1.85 -4.23
C SER A 72 -4.00 -0.85 -5.17
N THR A 73 -2.67 -0.81 -5.20
CA THR A 73 -1.95 0.10 -6.11
C THR A 73 -2.24 -0.23 -7.58
N LEU A 74 -2.22 -1.51 -7.93
CA LEU A 74 -2.53 -1.96 -9.30
C LEU A 74 -4.02 -1.77 -9.63
N ALA A 75 -4.93 -2.01 -8.68
CA ALA A 75 -6.36 -1.76 -8.86
C ALA A 75 -6.65 -0.27 -9.08
N SER A 76 -6.03 0.63 -8.31
CA SER A 76 -6.15 2.08 -8.48
C SER A 76 -5.61 2.54 -9.83
N LEU A 77 -4.62 1.87 -10.40
CA LEU A 77 -4.10 2.18 -11.72
C LEU A 77 -5.14 1.90 -12.82
N VAL A 78 -5.86 0.78 -12.74
CA VAL A 78 -6.81 0.36 -13.78
C VAL A 78 -8.24 0.83 -13.52
N SER A 79 -8.60 1.14 -12.28
CA SER A 79 -9.92 1.61 -11.87
C SER A 79 -10.47 2.75 -12.75
N PRO A 80 -9.71 3.81 -13.10
CA PRO A 80 -10.18 4.87 -13.99
C PRO A 80 -10.51 4.37 -15.41
N LEU A 81 -9.74 3.41 -15.95
CA LEU A 81 -9.97 2.85 -17.29
C LEU A 81 -11.30 2.07 -17.33
N PHE A 82 -11.61 1.37 -16.25
CA PHE A 82 -12.84 0.59 -16.13
C PHE A 82 -14.09 1.41 -15.79
N LYS A 83 -13.93 2.68 -15.37
CA LYS A 83 -15.04 3.64 -15.28
C LYS A 83 -15.54 4.11 -16.64
N GLU A 84 -14.63 4.26 -17.60
CA GLU A 84 -14.94 4.71 -18.97
C GLU A 84 -15.49 3.56 -19.82
N ARG A 85 -14.92 2.36 -19.68
CA ARG A 85 -15.29 1.18 -20.46
C ARG A 85 -15.17 -0.08 -19.62
N THR A 86 -16.22 -0.91 -19.62
CA THR A 86 -16.31 -2.10 -18.76
C THR A 86 -15.48 -3.30 -19.21
N LEU A 87 -15.06 -3.31 -20.49
CA LEU A 87 -14.36 -4.43 -21.13
C LEU A 87 -13.20 -3.90 -21.97
N TRP A 88 -12.01 -4.50 -21.80
CA TRP A 88 -10.80 -4.12 -22.50
C TRP A 88 -10.09 -5.34 -23.06
N THR A 89 -9.53 -5.24 -24.27
CA THR A 89 -8.63 -6.30 -24.74
C THR A 89 -7.28 -6.21 -24.02
N VAL A 90 -6.55 -7.33 -23.93
CA VAL A 90 -5.19 -7.37 -23.36
C VAL A 90 -4.27 -6.35 -24.05
N GLN A 91 -4.39 -6.18 -25.37
CA GLN A 91 -3.57 -5.25 -26.14
C GLN A 91 -3.89 -3.79 -25.82
N GLU A 92 -5.17 -3.41 -25.83
CA GLU A 92 -5.60 -2.04 -25.49
C GLU A 92 -5.19 -1.68 -24.06
N LEU A 93 -5.43 -2.59 -23.10
CA LEU A 93 -5.09 -2.37 -21.70
C LEU A 93 -3.57 -2.22 -21.51
N ASN A 94 -2.76 -2.99 -22.26
CA ASN A 94 -1.32 -2.90 -22.23
C ASN A 94 -0.82 -1.53 -22.72
N ILE A 95 -1.45 -0.97 -23.76
CA ILE A 95 -1.13 0.38 -24.26
C ILE A 95 -1.50 1.45 -23.23
N GLU A 96 -2.69 1.36 -22.64
CA GLU A 96 -3.15 2.35 -21.65
C GLU A 96 -2.33 2.33 -20.36
N ILE A 97 -1.93 1.15 -19.89
CA ILE A 97 -1.03 1.03 -18.73
C ILE A 97 0.34 1.65 -19.04
N GLN A 98 0.91 1.41 -20.23
CA GLN A 98 2.18 2.03 -20.63
C GLN A 98 2.09 3.55 -20.64
N LYS A 99 1.02 4.12 -21.21
CA LYS A 99 0.79 5.57 -21.25
C LYS A 99 0.67 6.19 -19.86
N ARG A 100 -0.03 5.53 -18.92
CA ARG A 100 -0.27 6.07 -17.57
C ARG A 100 0.91 5.91 -16.61
N THR A 101 1.77 4.92 -16.83
CA THR A 101 2.88 4.58 -15.90
C THR A 101 4.27 4.83 -16.47
N ASP A 102 4.38 5.24 -17.74
CA ASP A 102 5.65 5.43 -18.46
C ASP A 102 6.58 4.21 -18.39
N VAL A 103 5.99 3.01 -18.37
CA VAL A 103 6.73 1.74 -18.36
C VAL A 103 6.79 1.14 -19.75
N LYS A 104 7.81 0.31 -19.99
CA LYS A 104 7.93 -0.47 -21.23
C LYS A 104 6.90 -1.61 -21.27
N GLU A 105 6.55 -2.04 -22.49
CA GLU A 105 5.59 -3.11 -22.78
C GLU A 105 5.79 -4.38 -21.92
N ARG A 106 7.03 -4.80 -21.71
CA ARG A 106 7.36 -5.98 -20.87
C ARG A 106 6.83 -5.83 -19.45
N THR A 107 6.99 -4.66 -18.85
CA THR A 107 6.56 -4.37 -17.48
C THR A 107 5.04 -4.26 -17.41
N ALA A 108 4.42 -3.62 -18.40
CA ALA A 108 2.96 -3.48 -18.48
C ALA A 108 2.25 -4.84 -18.64
N LYS A 109 2.79 -5.75 -19.47
CA LYS A 109 2.33 -7.16 -19.52
C LYS A 109 2.47 -7.85 -18.16
N GLY A 110 3.55 -7.58 -17.45
CA GLY A 110 3.75 -8.04 -16.07
C GLY A 110 2.65 -7.57 -15.13
N TYR A 111 2.26 -6.29 -15.20
CA TYR A 111 1.15 -5.75 -14.41
C TYR A 111 -0.19 -6.41 -14.75
N ILE A 112 -0.51 -6.60 -16.03
CA ILE A 112 -1.74 -7.30 -16.44
C ILE A 112 -1.77 -8.73 -15.89
N ARG A 113 -0.64 -9.45 -15.95
CA ARG A 113 -0.54 -10.79 -15.37
C ARG A 113 -0.83 -10.77 -13.87
N THR A 114 -0.15 -9.90 -13.12
CA THR A 114 -0.36 -9.75 -11.68
C THR A 114 -1.80 -9.37 -11.34
N LEU A 115 -2.43 -8.50 -12.13
CA LEU A 115 -3.84 -8.10 -11.99
C LEU A 115 -4.81 -9.28 -12.19
N LYS A 116 -4.51 -10.18 -13.13
CA LYS A 116 -5.28 -11.42 -13.32
C LYS A 116 -5.08 -12.40 -12.15
N GLU A 117 -3.83 -12.60 -11.73
CA GLU A 117 -3.48 -13.48 -10.61
C GLU A 117 -4.15 -13.04 -9.30
N MET A 118 -4.29 -11.73 -9.09
CA MET A 118 -4.98 -11.15 -7.93
C MET A 118 -6.50 -11.14 -8.06
N GLY A 119 -7.09 -11.63 -9.15
CA GLY A 119 -8.53 -11.64 -9.38
C GLY A 119 -9.15 -10.24 -9.60
N ILE A 120 -8.32 -9.22 -9.85
CA ILE A 120 -8.76 -7.85 -10.12
C ILE A 120 -9.31 -7.76 -11.55
N LEU A 121 -8.69 -8.48 -12.48
CA LEU A 121 -9.15 -8.63 -13.86
C LEU A 121 -9.51 -10.08 -14.15
N VAL A 122 -10.64 -10.29 -14.82
CA VAL A 122 -11.14 -11.63 -15.14
C VAL A 122 -11.38 -11.74 -16.65
N PRO A 123 -10.91 -12.81 -17.31
CA PRO A 123 -11.24 -13.06 -18.72
C PRO A 123 -12.74 -13.27 -18.88
N GLN A 124 -13.29 -12.84 -20.02
CA GLN A 124 -14.69 -13.09 -20.34
C GLN A 124 -14.90 -14.54 -20.77
N GLU A 125 -16.08 -15.09 -20.46
CA GLU A 125 -16.44 -16.45 -20.87
C GLU A 125 -16.35 -16.56 -22.40
N GLY A 126 -15.48 -17.46 -22.87
CA GLY A 126 -15.23 -17.69 -24.29
C GLY A 126 -14.21 -16.77 -24.96
N ASN A 127 -13.59 -15.82 -24.24
CA ASN A 127 -12.51 -14.98 -24.81
C ASN A 127 -11.46 -14.54 -23.77
N ASP A 128 -10.34 -15.27 -23.71
CA ASP A 128 -9.19 -14.99 -22.84
C ASP A 128 -8.46 -13.67 -23.13
N GLN A 129 -8.67 -13.10 -24.32
CA GLN A 129 -8.10 -11.81 -24.71
C GLN A 129 -8.95 -10.63 -24.27
N LEU A 130 -10.20 -10.85 -23.87
CA LEU A 130 -11.12 -9.81 -23.39
C LEU A 130 -11.19 -9.85 -21.86
N LEU A 131 -10.86 -8.74 -21.22
CA LEU A 131 -10.78 -8.62 -19.77
C LEU A 131 -11.90 -7.72 -19.25
N GLY A 132 -12.59 -8.21 -18.23
CA GLY A 132 -13.57 -7.46 -17.46
C GLY A 132 -13.12 -7.25 -16.01
N MET A 133 -13.93 -6.48 -15.27
CA MET A 133 -13.73 -6.25 -13.85
C MET A 133 -14.02 -7.52 -13.04
N GLY A 134 -13.06 -7.94 -12.22
CA GLY A 134 -13.28 -8.94 -11.17
C GLY A 134 -14.09 -8.39 -10.01
N SER A 135 -14.48 -9.28 -9.08
CA SER A 135 -15.24 -8.93 -7.87
C SER A 135 -14.52 -7.85 -7.04
N VAL A 136 -13.20 -8.00 -6.86
CA VAL A 136 -12.36 -7.06 -6.11
C VAL A 136 -12.40 -5.65 -6.71
N LEU A 137 -12.34 -5.53 -8.05
CA LEU A 137 -12.37 -4.23 -8.69
C LEU A 137 -13.76 -3.58 -8.65
N LYS A 138 -14.82 -4.39 -8.70
CA LYS A 138 -16.20 -3.92 -8.57
C LYS A 138 -16.46 -3.35 -7.18
N GLU A 139 -16.09 -4.09 -6.13
CA GLU A 139 -16.24 -3.67 -4.73
C GLU A 139 -15.48 -2.36 -4.46
N LEU A 140 -14.22 -2.26 -4.91
CA LEU A 140 -13.43 -1.02 -4.78
C LEU A 140 -14.01 0.19 -5.51
N LEU A 141 -14.73 -0.03 -6.62
CA LEU A 141 -15.40 1.04 -7.37
C LEU A 141 -16.72 1.47 -6.69
N GLU A 142 -17.40 0.54 -6.01
CA GLU A 142 -18.64 0.79 -5.27
C GLU A 142 -18.37 1.53 -3.94
N ASP A 143 -17.35 1.13 -3.18
CA ASP A 143 -16.95 1.80 -1.94
C ASP A 143 -16.54 3.27 -2.15
N ASN A 144 -15.89 3.56 -3.29
CA ASN A 144 -15.53 4.93 -3.67
C ASN A 144 -16.73 5.77 -4.09
N LYS A 145 -17.83 5.17 -4.57
CA LYS A 145 -19.07 5.90 -4.86
C LYS A 145 -19.82 6.27 -3.57
N ASN A 146 -19.85 5.36 -2.59
CA ASN A 146 -20.56 5.59 -1.32
C ASN A 146 -19.84 6.55 -0.36
N SER A 147 -18.54 6.79 -0.54
CA SER A 147 -17.76 7.75 0.28
C SER A 147 -17.83 9.20 -0.22
N GLN A 148 -18.56 9.48 -1.31
CA GLN A 148 -18.76 10.82 -1.90
C GLN A 148 -20.23 11.28 -1.84
N GLY A 149 -21.08 10.57 -1.09
CA GLY A 149 -22.50 10.87 -0.87
C GLY A 149 -22.78 11.41 0.52
#